data_AF-A0A4R4LVJ3-F1
#
_entry.id   AF-A0A4R4LVJ3-F1
#
_cell.length_a   1.000
_cell.length_b   1.000
_cell.length_c   1.000
_cell.angle_alpha   90.00
_cell.angle_beta   90.00
_cell.angle_gamma   90.00
#
_symmetry.space_group_name_H-M   'P 1'
#
loop_
_entity.id
_entity.type
_entity.pdbx_description
1 polymer ?
#
loop_
_entity_poly.entity_id
_entity_poly.type
_entity_poly.pdbx_seq_one_letter_code
_entity_poly.pdbx_strand_id
1 'polypeptide(L)'
;MMNALPGRLRPHLAALRALLVFTAVLGVLYPLAITAVAQVPGLNDHADGSYVSADGRRVGSELIGQPFTDAEGNPLKQYFQGRPSAAGDGYDPTATSASNLGPEDVIDRGGEQKSLLSMVCTRSKEIGELNGVDGSRPYCTRSGVGAVLSVQAARVISVNEPCPVAVPFVAEYKGVTVECAPPGLDPRAGTIVPIRGSAPAEPAVPADAVTASGSGLDPHISVAYADLQMRRVAEARGVPVRTVQKLVGGATTGRALGFMGQPVVNVLQLNIALDKAAPYRG
;
A
#
# COMPACT_ATOMS: atom_id res chain seq x y z
N MET A 1 -5.94 -70.07 -12.99
CA MET A 1 -5.43 -69.72 -11.64
C MET A 1 -5.21 -68.22 -11.58
N MET A 2 -6.22 -67.46 -11.14
CA MET A 2 -6.03 -66.04 -10.82
C MET A 2 -5.41 -65.98 -9.43
N ASN A 3 -4.12 -65.64 -9.35
CA ASN A 3 -3.48 -65.37 -8.07
C ASN A 3 -4.27 -64.24 -7.39
N ALA A 4 -4.96 -64.58 -6.30
CA ALA A 4 -5.52 -63.59 -5.42
C ALA A 4 -4.36 -62.72 -4.93
N LEU A 5 -4.31 -61.46 -5.36
CA LEU A 5 -3.37 -60.47 -4.85
C LEU A 5 -3.36 -60.54 -3.32
N PRO A 6 -2.18 -60.62 -2.67
CA PRO A 6 -2.07 -60.70 -1.22
C PRO A 6 -2.96 -59.64 -0.55
N GLY A 7 -3.65 -60.00 0.54
CA GLY A 7 -4.65 -59.13 1.18
C GLY A 7 -4.16 -57.71 1.52
N ARG A 8 -2.84 -57.54 1.71
CA ARG A 8 -2.19 -56.25 1.92
C ARG A 8 -1.99 -55.42 0.65
N LEU A 9 -1.85 -56.02 -0.54
CA LEU A 9 -1.62 -55.31 -1.82
C LEU A 9 -2.88 -54.73 -2.45
N ARG A 10 -4.03 -55.37 -2.21
CA ARG A 10 -5.35 -54.90 -2.71
C ARG A 10 -5.72 -53.47 -2.29
N PRO A 11 -5.61 -53.08 -1.00
CA PRO A 11 -5.91 -51.70 -0.60
C PRO A 11 -4.93 -50.69 -1.21
N HIS A 12 -3.65 -51.03 -1.34
CA HIS A 12 -2.66 -50.15 -1.98
C HIS A 12 -2.95 -49.93 -3.47
N LEU A 13 -3.39 -50.96 -4.20
CA LEU A 13 -3.82 -50.82 -5.60
C LEU A 13 -5.10 -49.99 -5.74
N ALA A 14 -6.07 -50.17 -4.83
CA ALA A 14 -7.28 -49.35 -4.81
C ALA A 14 -6.94 -47.87 -4.52
N ALA A 15 -6.06 -47.61 -3.55
CA ALA A 15 -5.58 -46.27 -3.22
C ALA A 15 -4.82 -45.63 -4.40
N LEU A 16 -3.93 -46.38 -5.07
CA LEU A 16 -3.23 -45.89 -6.26
C LEU A 16 -4.18 -45.56 -7.40
N ARG A 17 -5.20 -46.40 -7.66
CA ARG A 17 -6.21 -46.11 -8.67
C ARG A 17 -7.03 -44.86 -8.33
N ALA A 18 -7.46 -44.74 -7.08
CA ALA A 18 -8.18 -43.56 -6.61
C ALA A 18 -7.32 -42.30 -6.77
N LEU A 19 -6.04 -42.35 -6.38
CA LEU A 19 -5.09 -41.26 -6.57
C LEU A 19 -4.97 -40.87 -8.05
N LEU A 20 -4.76 -41.85 -8.95
CA LEU A 20 -4.62 -41.58 -10.39
C LEU A 20 -5.90 -40.99 -10.98
N VAL A 21 -7.06 -41.51 -10.61
CA VAL A 21 -8.37 -40.99 -11.06
C VAL A 21 -8.57 -39.57 -10.56
N PHE A 22 -8.36 -39.29 -9.27
CA PHE A 22 -8.53 -37.93 -8.74
C PHE A 22 -7.50 -36.95 -9.30
N THR A 23 -6.27 -37.38 -9.56
CA THR A 23 -5.28 -36.54 -10.25
C THR A 23 -5.72 -36.21 -11.68
N ALA A 24 -6.24 -37.17 -12.44
CA ALA A 24 -6.75 -36.91 -13.79
C ALA A 24 -7.99 -36.01 -13.76
N VAL A 25 -8.91 -36.24 -12.83
CA VAL A 25 -10.15 -35.47 -12.71
C VAL A 25 -9.87 -34.04 -12.23
N LEU A 26 -9.13 -33.87 -11.14
CA LEU A 26 -8.93 -32.56 -10.50
C LEU A 26 -7.73 -31.78 -11.07
N GLY A 27 -6.73 -32.47 -11.63
CA GLY A 27 -5.53 -31.86 -12.20
C GLY A 27 -5.60 -31.64 -13.71
N VAL A 28 -6.48 -32.35 -14.44
CA VAL A 28 -6.59 -32.22 -15.90
C VAL A 28 -8.01 -31.86 -16.33
N LEU A 29 -9.00 -32.72 -16.05
CA LEU A 29 -10.36 -32.51 -16.56
C LEU A 29 -10.99 -31.23 -16.01
N TYR A 30 -10.84 -30.97 -14.70
CA TYR A 30 -11.41 -29.79 -14.06
C TYR A 30 -10.77 -28.47 -14.55
N PRO A 31 -9.43 -28.28 -14.56
CA PRO A 31 -8.83 -27.06 -15.09
C PRO A 31 -9.16 -26.81 -16.55
N LEU A 32 -9.16 -27.85 -17.40
CA LEU A 32 -9.54 -27.70 -18.81
C LEU A 32 -11.00 -27.30 -18.99
N ALA A 33 -11.90 -27.90 -18.20
CA ALA A 33 -13.32 -27.54 -18.23
C ALA A 33 -13.54 -26.08 -17.80
N ILE A 34 -12.90 -25.63 -16.71
CA ILE A 34 -12.98 -24.24 -16.24
C ILE A 34 -12.39 -23.28 -17.27
N THR A 35 -11.22 -23.59 -17.86
CA THR A 35 -10.62 -22.77 -18.92
C THR A 35 -11.54 -22.68 -20.14
N ALA A 36 -12.18 -23.77 -20.56
CA ALA A 36 -13.12 -23.74 -21.68
C ALA A 36 -14.33 -22.83 -21.39
N VAL A 37 -14.88 -22.88 -20.17
CA VAL A 37 -15.96 -21.98 -19.75
C VAL A 37 -15.49 -20.53 -19.68
N ALA A 38 -14.26 -20.29 -19.21
CA ALA A 38 -13.69 -18.96 -19.08
C ALA A 38 -13.51 -18.25 -20.44
N GLN A 39 -13.40 -19.01 -21.53
CA GLN A 39 -13.28 -18.48 -22.89
C GLN A 39 -14.62 -18.16 -23.56
N VAL A 40 -15.75 -18.33 -22.86
CA VAL A 40 -17.07 -17.91 -23.36
C VAL A 40 -17.09 -16.38 -23.51
N PRO A 41 -17.63 -15.83 -24.63
CA PRO A 41 -17.73 -14.39 -24.84
C PRO A 41 -18.40 -13.67 -23.67
N GLY A 42 -17.74 -12.64 -23.15
CA GLY A 42 -18.19 -11.86 -21.99
C GLY A 42 -17.58 -12.31 -20.65
N LEU A 43 -16.90 -13.46 -20.59
CA LEU A 43 -16.08 -13.90 -19.44
C LEU A 43 -14.58 -13.87 -19.73
N ASN A 44 -14.21 -13.97 -21.01
CA ASN A 44 -12.84 -14.06 -21.49
C ASN A 44 -11.98 -12.84 -21.06
N ASP A 45 -12.55 -11.63 -21.04
CA ASP A 45 -11.80 -10.43 -20.69
C ASP A 45 -11.28 -10.48 -19.25
N HIS A 46 -12.07 -11.06 -18.33
CA HIS A 46 -11.65 -11.27 -16.95
C HIS A 46 -10.64 -12.42 -16.83
N ALA A 47 -10.88 -13.51 -17.55
CA ALA A 47 -10.02 -14.68 -17.56
C ALA A 47 -8.61 -14.38 -18.09
N ASP A 48 -8.51 -13.50 -19.08
CA ASP A 48 -7.24 -13.11 -19.70
C ASP A 48 -6.47 -12.08 -18.85
N GLY A 49 -7.07 -11.55 -17.78
CA GLY A 49 -6.41 -10.67 -16.82
C GLY A 49 -6.94 -9.24 -16.77
N SER A 50 -8.12 -8.97 -17.34
CA SER A 50 -8.82 -7.68 -17.26
C SER A 50 -7.96 -6.49 -17.69
N TYR A 51 -7.32 -6.63 -18.86
CA TYR A 51 -6.37 -5.64 -19.37
C TYR A 51 -7.03 -4.31 -19.74
N VAL A 52 -6.31 -3.22 -19.49
CA VAL A 52 -6.70 -1.86 -19.86
C VAL A 52 -5.76 -1.34 -20.95
N SER A 53 -6.34 -0.65 -21.94
CA SER A 53 -5.61 -0.06 -23.06
C SER A 53 -5.75 1.46 -23.11
N ALA A 54 -4.65 2.11 -23.46
CA ALA A 54 -4.59 3.53 -23.82
C ALA A 54 -3.90 3.65 -25.19
N ASP A 55 -4.48 4.44 -26.09
CA ASP A 55 -3.97 4.68 -27.45
C ASP A 55 -3.61 3.41 -28.24
N GLY A 56 -4.46 2.39 -28.13
CA GLY A 56 -4.26 1.10 -28.81
C GLY A 56 -3.16 0.20 -28.22
N ARG A 57 -2.52 0.63 -27.12
CA ARG A 57 -1.49 -0.14 -26.40
C ARG A 57 -2.05 -0.66 -25.09
N ARG A 58 -1.71 -1.90 -24.73
CA ARG A 58 -1.99 -2.46 -23.41
C ARG A 58 -1.06 -1.80 -22.39
N VAL A 59 -1.64 -1.11 -21.41
CA VAL A 59 -0.88 -0.33 -20.42
C VAL A 59 -0.91 -0.93 -19.01
N GLY A 60 -1.83 -1.86 -18.75
CA GLY A 60 -1.92 -2.55 -17.46
C GLY A 60 -3.17 -3.40 -17.34
N SER A 61 -3.57 -3.71 -16.11
CA SER A 61 -4.80 -4.42 -15.76
C SER A 61 -5.59 -3.56 -14.78
N GLU A 62 -6.93 -3.64 -14.83
CA GLU A 62 -7.77 -2.96 -13.83
C GLU A 62 -7.54 -3.49 -12.40
N LEU A 63 -6.94 -4.67 -12.27
CA LEU A 63 -6.72 -5.37 -11.01
C LEU A 63 -5.32 -5.12 -10.41
N ILE A 64 -4.43 -4.43 -11.12
CA ILE A 64 -3.03 -4.27 -10.72
C ILE A 64 -2.69 -2.78 -10.63
N GLY A 65 -2.28 -2.35 -9.44
CA GLY A 65 -1.73 -1.03 -9.21
C GLY A 65 -0.36 -0.86 -9.84
N GLN A 66 0.00 0.38 -10.16
CA GLN A 66 1.28 0.72 -10.76
C GLN A 66 1.81 2.03 -10.18
N PRO A 67 3.13 2.27 -10.21
CA PRO A 67 3.69 3.52 -9.75
C PRO A 67 3.40 4.64 -10.77
N PHE A 68 3.11 5.84 -10.27
CA PHE A 68 2.95 7.05 -11.08
C PHE A 68 4.03 8.07 -10.70
N THR A 69 5.28 7.63 -10.82
CA THR A 69 6.50 8.37 -10.48
C THR A 69 7.39 8.58 -11.70
N ASP A 70 8.35 9.50 -11.60
CA ASP A 70 9.45 9.61 -12.58
C ASP A 70 10.51 8.52 -12.36
N ALA A 71 11.61 8.60 -13.12
CA ALA A 71 12.71 7.63 -13.08
C ALA A 71 13.46 7.65 -11.74
N GLU A 72 13.44 8.78 -11.05
CA GLU A 72 14.04 8.99 -9.74
C GLU A 72 13.09 8.59 -8.59
N GLY A 73 11.85 8.18 -8.90
CA GLY A 73 10.85 7.76 -7.93
C GLY A 73 10.03 8.90 -7.33
N ASN A 74 10.16 10.13 -7.85
CA ASN A 74 9.34 11.25 -7.38
C ASN A 74 7.93 11.18 -7.96
N PRO A 75 6.88 11.53 -7.18
CA PRO A 75 5.51 11.47 -7.64
C PRO A 75 5.22 12.49 -8.75
N LEU A 76 4.64 12.02 -9.85
CA LEU A 76 4.21 12.87 -10.96
C LEU A 76 2.99 13.71 -10.57
N LYS A 77 3.14 15.04 -10.58
CA LYS A 77 2.12 15.99 -10.12
C LYS A 77 0.84 15.98 -10.94
N GLN A 78 0.90 15.51 -12.18
CA GLN A 78 -0.23 15.40 -13.11
C GLN A 78 -1.05 14.11 -12.94
N TYR A 79 -0.59 13.16 -12.11
CA TYR A 79 -1.28 11.89 -11.89
C TYR A 79 -1.75 11.74 -10.44
N PHE A 80 -2.82 10.96 -10.28
CA PHE A 80 -3.22 10.43 -8.98
C PHE A 80 -2.21 9.38 -8.53
N GLN A 81 -1.84 9.47 -7.27
CA GLN A 81 -0.91 8.56 -6.61
C GLN A 81 -1.71 7.47 -5.89
N GLY A 82 -1.24 6.24 -6.05
CA GLY A 82 -1.78 5.07 -5.35
C GLY A 82 -1.31 4.98 -3.90
N ARG A 83 -1.59 3.83 -3.29
CA ARG A 83 -1.12 3.51 -1.94
C ARG A 83 0.38 3.19 -1.95
N PRO A 84 1.07 3.21 -0.80
CA PRO A 84 2.41 2.66 -0.74
C PRO A 84 2.40 1.16 -1.08
N SER A 85 3.41 0.69 -1.82
CA SER A 85 3.62 -0.74 -2.11
C SER A 85 4.76 -1.28 -1.26
N ALA A 86 4.64 -2.53 -0.82
CA ALA A 86 5.74 -3.33 -0.27
C ALA A 86 6.21 -4.45 -1.22
N ALA A 87 5.58 -4.62 -2.39
CA ALA A 87 5.94 -5.62 -3.38
C ALA A 87 7.21 -5.23 -4.15
N GLY A 88 8.26 -6.04 -4.04
CA GLY A 88 9.58 -5.83 -4.67
C GLY A 88 10.11 -4.41 -4.49
N ASP A 89 10.56 -3.80 -5.59
CA ASP A 89 11.03 -2.40 -5.66
C ASP A 89 9.87 -1.38 -5.77
N GLY A 90 8.64 -1.81 -5.51
CA GLY A 90 7.42 -1.01 -5.63
C GLY A 90 6.55 -1.49 -6.79
N TYR A 91 5.35 -1.98 -6.47
CA TYR A 91 4.36 -2.47 -7.42
C TYR A 91 4.87 -3.60 -8.35
N ASP A 92 5.83 -4.41 -7.89
CA ASP A 92 6.37 -5.52 -8.67
C ASP A 92 5.43 -6.75 -8.65
N PRO A 93 4.83 -7.14 -9.79
CA PRO A 93 3.92 -8.29 -9.83
C PRO A 93 4.61 -9.64 -9.64
N THR A 94 5.94 -9.70 -9.77
CA THR A 94 6.75 -10.91 -9.52
C THR A 94 7.13 -11.08 -8.05
N ALA A 95 6.98 -10.02 -7.24
CA ALA A 95 7.37 -9.98 -5.84
C ALA A 95 6.22 -9.49 -4.93
N THR A 96 4.98 -9.90 -5.24
CA THR A 96 3.76 -9.58 -4.47
C THR A 96 3.96 -9.84 -2.96
N SER A 97 3.80 -8.81 -2.13
CA SER A 97 4.01 -8.93 -0.69
C SER A 97 3.40 -7.78 0.11
N ALA A 98 3.24 -8.00 1.41
CA ALA A 98 2.88 -6.99 2.40
C ALA A 98 4.11 -6.56 3.21
N SER A 99 4.04 -5.39 3.85
CA SER A 99 5.13 -4.92 4.73
C SER A 99 5.36 -5.81 5.97
N ASN A 100 4.31 -6.51 6.46
CA ASN A 100 4.34 -7.38 7.63
C ASN A 100 4.88 -6.72 8.93
N LEU A 101 4.80 -5.39 9.02
CA LEU A 101 5.20 -4.66 10.24
C LEU A 101 4.02 -4.55 11.21
N GLY A 102 4.30 -4.83 12.48
CA GLY A 102 3.33 -4.73 13.55
C GLY A 102 3.14 -3.29 14.04
N PRO A 103 2.03 -3.00 14.76
CA PRO A 103 1.75 -1.66 15.30
C PRO A 103 2.79 -1.19 16.34
N GLU A 104 3.51 -2.11 16.98
CA GLU A 104 4.59 -1.81 17.93
C GLU A 104 5.94 -1.52 17.25
N ASP A 105 6.00 -1.55 15.91
CA ASP A 105 7.20 -1.18 15.17
C ASP A 105 7.37 0.35 15.12
N VAL A 106 7.86 0.91 16.22
CA VAL A 106 7.95 2.36 16.44
C VAL A 106 9.37 2.92 16.48
N ILE A 107 10.41 2.07 16.45
CA ILE A 107 11.82 2.50 16.54
C ILE A 107 12.56 2.14 15.26
N ASP A 108 13.21 3.12 14.65
CA ASP A 108 14.04 2.94 13.45
C ASP A 108 15.20 1.97 13.72
N ARG A 109 15.54 1.12 12.73
CA ARG A 109 16.56 0.06 12.87
C ARG A 109 17.96 0.53 12.45
N GLY A 110 18.14 1.82 12.17
CA GLY A 110 19.38 2.41 11.67
C GLY A 110 19.52 2.32 10.14
N GLY A 111 20.38 3.16 9.56
CA GLY A 111 20.52 3.30 8.11
C GLY A 111 19.22 3.72 7.42
N GLU A 112 18.90 3.07 6.30
CA GLU A 112 17.67 3.31 5.54
C GLU A 112 16.44 2.57 6.09
N GLN A 113 16.62 1.67 7.06
CA GLN A 113 15.53 0.85 7.60
C GLN A 113 14.71 1.60 8.64
N LYS A 114 13.59 2.15 8.19
CA LYS A 114 12.62 2.88 9.01
C LYS A 114 11.62 1.96 9.70
N SER A 115 11.19 2.37 10.88
CA SER A 115 10.04 1.76 11.56
C SER A 115 8.73 2.04 10.82
N LEU A 116 7.69 1.25 11.07
CA LEU A 116 6.35 1.53 10.58
C LEU A 116 5.89 2.95 10.95
N LEU A 117 6.13 3.37 12.20
CA LEU A 117 5.75 4.71 12.65
C LEU A 117 6.47 5.79 11.82
N SER A 118 7.79 5.71 11.67
CA SER A 118 8.54 6.69 10.86
C SER A 118 8.11 6.66 9.39
N MET A 119 7.86 5.49 8.80
CA MET A 119 7.33 5.41 7.43
C MET A 119 6.00 6.12 7.27
N VAL A 120 5.07 5.93 8.21
CA VAL A 120 3.76 6.62 8.20
C VAL A 120 3.95 8.12 8.33
N CYS A 121 4.82 8.57 9.22
CA CYS A 121 5.11 9.99 9.43
C CYS A 121 5.74 10.64 8.20
N THR A 122 6.73 9.98 7.58
CA THR A 122 7.43 10.49 6.40
C THR A 122 6.46 10.65 5.25
N ARG A 123 5.70 9.58 4.95
CA ARG A 123 4.70 9.59 3.87
C ARG A 123 3.63 10.65 4.11
N SER A 124 3.14 10.80 5.34
CA SER A 124 2.11 11.81 5.64
C SER A 124 2.61 13.22 5.40
N LYS A 125 3.85 13.51 5.80
CA LYS A 125 4.49 14.80 5.56
C LYS A 125 4.66 15.05 4.06
N GLU A 126 5.25 14.11 3.32
CA GLU A 126 5.47 14.22 1.89
C GLU A 126 4.17 14.38 1.09
N ILE A 127 3.12 13.63 1.46
CA ILE A 127 1.79 13.74 0.83
C ILE A 127 1.15 15.09 1.17
N GLY A 128 1.31 15.57 2.41
CA GLY A 128 0.86 16.90 2.80
C GLY A 128 1.53 18.00 1.97
N GLU A 129 2.86 17.95 1.86
CA GLU A 129 3.66 18.88 1.05
C GLU A 129 3.29 18.82 -0.44
N LEU A 130 3.15 17.61 -0.99
CA LEU A 130 2.80 17.40 -2.40
C LEU A 130 1.44 18.02 -2.74
N ASN A 131 0.45 17.90 -1.84
CA ASN A 131 -0.93 18.33 -2.09
C ASN A 131 -1.29 19.69 -1.47
N GLY A 132 -0.34 20.34 -0.78
CA GLY A 132 -0.57 21.63 -0.13
C GLY A 132 -1.55 21.57 1.05
N VAL A 133 -1.54 20.48 1.81
CA VAL A 133 -2.40 20.26 2.99
C VAL A 133 -1.57 19.96 4.24
N ASP A 134 -2.19 20.01 5.42
CA ASP A 134 -1.50 19.65 6.67
C ASP A 134 -1.13 18.15 6.69
N GLY A 135 0.17 17.86 6.62
CA GLY A 135 0.72 16.51 6.71
C GLY A 135 0.91 16.01 8.15
N SER A 136 0.60 16.83 9.16
CA SER A 136 0.82 16.49 10.56
C SER A 136 -0.02 15.29 11.01
N ARG A 137 0.57 14.45 11.86
CA ARG A 137 -0.07 13.25 12.41
C ARG A 137 0.27 13.06 13.88
N PRO A 138 -0.66 12.48 14.67
CA PRO A 138 -0.33 12.04 16.01
C PRO A 138 0.88 11.11 15.99
N TYR A 139 1.75 11.24 16.99
CA TYR A 139 2.99 10.46 17.12
C TYR A 139 4.06 10.73 16.07
N CYS A 140 3.95 11.81 15.30
CA CYS A 140 4.96 12.24 14.35
C CYS A 140 5.66 13.53 14.79
N THR A 141 6.96 13.61 14.57
CA THR A 141 7.73 14.84 14.72
C THR A 141 7.49 15.78 13.53
N ARG A 142 7.90 17.05 13.66
CA ARG A 142 7.90 18.00 12.52
C ARG A 142 8.88 17.62 11.41
N SER A 143 9.96 16.91 11.77
CA SER A 143 10.92 16.38 10.78
C SER A 143 10.32 15.28 9.92
N GLY A 144 9.22 14.64 10.36
CA GLY A 144 8.50 13.62 9.61
C GLY A 144 8.83 12.19 10.05
N VAL A 145 9.41 11.99 11.23
CA VAL A 145 9.68 10.65 11.77
C VAL A 145 8.84 10.36 13.00
N GLY A 146 8.86 9.14 13.52
CA GLY A 146 8.11 8.79 14.73
C GLY A 146 8.61 9.54 15.96
N ALA A 147 7.71 10.23 16.68
CA ALA A 147 7.99 10.90 17.94
C ALA A 147 8.09 9.88 19.08
N VAL A 148 9.30 9.34 19.30
CA VAL A 148 9.53 8.26 20.26
C VAL A 148 10.69 8.59 21.18
N LEU A 149 10.46 8.33 22.47
CA LEU A 149 11.48 8.42 23.52
C LEU A 149 11.86 7.02 24.01
N SER A 150 13.13 6.84 24.36
CA SER A 150 13.61 5.73 25.19
C SER A 150 13.96 6.28 26.58
N VAL A 151 13.28 5.76 27.60
CA VAL A 151 13.48 6.14 29.00
C VAL A 151 14.36 5.08 29.67
N GLN A 152 15.61 5.44 29.97
CA GLN A 152 16.63 4.57 30.53
C GLN A 152 17.13 5.14 31.86
N ALA A 153 16.65 4.59 32.97
CA ALA A 153 16.95 5.07 34.32
C ALA A 153 16.71 6.58 34.46
N ALA A 154 17.77 7.39 34.59
CA ALA A 154 17.71 8.85 34.73
C ALA A 154 17.84 9.62 33.41
N ARG A 155 17.79 8.93 32.26
CA ARG A 155 17.95 9.52 30.92
C ARG A 155 16.67 9.37 30.10
N VAL A 156 16.33 10.42 29.37
CA VAL A 156 15.25 10.40 28.37
C VAL A 156 15.87 10.76 27.02
N ILE A 157 15.71 9.87 26.05
CA ILE A 157 16.47 9.94 24.80
C ILE A 157 15.51 9.93 23.61
N SER A 158 15.64 10.88 22.69
CA SER A 158 14.94 10.87 21.39
C SER A 158 15.61 9.86 20.45
N VAL A 159 14.86 8.88 19.92
CA VAL A 159 15.46 7.72 19.22
C VAL A 159 15.30 7.69 17.70
N ASN A 160 14.28 8.33 17.13
CA ASN A 160 14.07 8.34 15.67
C ASN A 160 14.43 9.67 15.01
N GLU A 161 14.46 10.75 15.78
CA GLU A 161 14.76 12.08 15.25
C GLU A 161 16.24 12.16 14.82
N PRO A 162 16.54 12.66 13.61
CA PRO A 162 17.93 12.81 13.18
C PRO A 162 18.65 13.79 14.11
N CYS A 163 19.77 13.36 14.68
CA CYS A 163 20.62 14.20 15.54
C CYS A 163 21.93 14.53 14.82
N PRO A 164 22.53 15.72 15.07
CA PRO A 164 22.13 16.72 16.06
C PRO A 164 20.98 17.62 15.59
N VAL A 165 20.00 17.84 16.46
CA VAL A 165 18.96 18.89 16.35
C VAL A 165 19.11 19.87 17.50
N ALA A 166 18.80 21.15 17.26
CA ALA A 166 18.96 22.21 18.28
C ALA A 166 18.03 22.02 19.49
N VAL A 167 16.80 21.54 19.26
CA VAL A 167 15.84 21.17 20.29
C VAL A 167 15.10 19.93 19.78
N PRO A 168 15.07 18.82 20.54
CA PRO A 168 14.26 17.66 20.19
C PRO A 168 12.76 18.02 20.11
N PHE A 169 11.97 17.15 19.49
CA PHE A 169 10.52 17.40 19.34
C PHE A 169 9.77 17.67 20.67
N VAL A 170 10.34 17.26 21.81
CA VAL A 170 9.98 17.70 23.16
C VAL A 170 11.26 18.01 23.95
N ALA A 171 11.30 19.15 24.66
CA ALA A 171 12.49 19.56 25.40
C ALA A 171 12.68 18.81 26.73
N GLU A 172 11.56 18.45 27.38
CA GLU A 172 11.55 17.81 28.69
C GLU A 172 10.42 16.76 28.74
N TYR A 173 10.68 15.67 29.47
CA TYR A 173 9.68 14.65 29.76
C TYR A 173 9.73 14.30 31.25
N LYS A 174 8.63 14.58 31.96
CA LYS A 174 8.46 14.30 33.40
C LYS A 174 9.61 14.85 34.29
N GLY A 175 10.08 16.08 34.07
CA GLY A 175 11.16 16.66 34.88
C GLY A 175 12.57 16.43 34.32
N VAL A 176 12.73 15.66 33.23
CA VAL A 176 14.03 15.26 32.70
C VAL A 176 14.21 15.82 31.29
N THR A 177 15.32 16.52 31.06
CA THR A 177 15.70 17.03 29.73
C THR A 177 15.83 15.88 28.75
N VAL A 178 15.25 16.04 27.56
CA VAL A 178 15.38 15.06 26.48
C VAL A 178 16.69 15.27 25.76
N GLU A 179 17.47 14.19 25.68
CA GLU A 179 18.76 14.14 25.01
C GLU A 179 18.63 13.53 23.61
N CYS A 180 19.55 13.90 22.72
CA CYS A 180 19.76 13.17 21.47
C CYS A 180 20.33 11.78 21.73
N ALA A 181 19.95 10.79 20.91
CA ALA A 181 20.56 9.46 20.96
C ALA A 181 22.07 9.53 20.64
N PRO A 182 22.96 9.12 21.56
CA PRO A 182 24.38 9.00 21.25
C PRO A 182 24.64 7.85 20.27
N PRO A 183 25.72 7.92 19.46
CA PRO A 183 26.09 6.83 18.56
C PRO A 183 26.26 5.49 19.31
N GLY A 184 25.73 4.41 18.74
CA GLY A 184 25.85 3.05 19.30
C GLY A 184 24.97 2.77 20.53
N LEU A 185 24.09 3.70 20.93
CA LEU A 185 23.07 3.41 21.93
C LEU A 185 22.12 2.31 21.43
N ASP A 186 21.82 1.34 22.28
CA ASP A 186 20.63 0.50 22.07
C ASP A 186 19.39 1.23 22.59
N PRO A 187 18.50 1.74 21.71
CA PRO A 187 17.30 2.42 22.15
C PRO A 187 16.33 1.48 22.87
N ARG A 188 16.43 0.16 22.67
CA ARG A 188 15.52 -0.85 23.24
C ARG A 188 15.89 -1.26 24.66
N ALA A 189 17.03 -0.80 25.18
CA ALA A 189 17.41 -1.00 26.58
C ALA A 189 16.49 -0.25 27.57
N GLY A 190 15.69 0.71 27.09
CA GLY A 190 14.76 1.53 27.88
C GLY A 190 13.29 1.21 27.66
N THR A 191 12.44 1.86 28.46
CA THR A 191 10.99 1.87 28.21
C THR A 191 10.70 2.78 27.02
N ILE A 192 10.02 2.23 26.02
CA ILE A 192 9.71 2.93 24.77
C ILE A 192 8.41 3.69 24.92
N VAL A 193 8.44 4.99 24.64
CA VAL A 193 7.29 5.89 24.85
C VAL A 193 7.03 6.70 23.57
N PRO A 194 6.03 6.31 22.76
CA PRO A 194 5.51 7.15 21.69
C PRO A 194 4.80 8.38 22.25
N ILE A 195 5.10 9.56 21.72
CA ILE A 195 4.58 10.84 22.19
C ILE A 195 3.59 11.41 21.17
N ARG A 196 2.32 11.57 21.58
CA ARG A 196 1.20 11.87 20.67
C ARG A 196 1.30 13.21 19.92
N GLY A 197 2.10 14.18 20.39
CA GLY A 197 2.22 15.50 19.74
C GLY A 197 0.92 16.32 19.76
N SER A 198 0.90 17.45 19.04
CA SER A 198 -0.24 18.38 18.98
C SER A 198 -1.03 18.32 17.67
N ALA A 199 -0.79 17.31 16.83
CA ALA A 199 -1.50 17.12 15.58
C ALA A 199 -3.01 16.86 15.83
N PRO A 200 -3.90 17.19 14.87
CA PRO A 200 -5.32 16.89 14.97
C PRO A 200 -5.59 15.40 15.22
N ALA A 201 -6.69 15.10 15.92
CA ALA A 201 -7.10 13.72 16.16
C ALA A 201 -7.47 12.99 14.85
N GLU A 202 -7.96 13.75 13.86
CA GLU A 202 -8.25 13.30 12.50
C GLU A 202 -7.29 14.01 11.54
N PRO A 203 -6.22 13.34 11.10
CA PRO A 203 -5.25 13.91 10.15
C PRO A 203 -5.90 14.21 8.80
N ALA A 204 -5.47 15.29 8.14
CA ALA A 204 -5.97 15.64 6.81
C ALA A 204 -5.57 14.60 5.75
N VAL A 205 -4.38 14.00 5.87
CA VAL A 205 -3.93 12.90 5.01
C VAL A 205 -4.60 11.58 5.44
N PRO A 206 -5.41 10.92 4.59
CA PRO A 206 -6.09 9.67 4.91
C PRO A 206 -5.17 8.50 5.26
N ALA A 207 -5.70 7.49 5.95
CA ALA A 207 -4.92 6.35 6.42
C ALA A 207 -4.40 5.44 5.28
N ASP A 208 -5.18 5.24 4.22
CA ASP A 208 -4.80 4.44 3.05
C ASP A 208 -3.64 5.06 2.25
N ALA A 209 -3.50 6.38 2.31
CA ALA A 209 -2.40 7.13 1.69
C ALA A 209 -1.03 6.80 2.28
N VAL A 210 -0.98 6.43 3.57
CA VAL A 210 0.28 6.20 4.31
C VAL A 210 0.52 4.73 4.65
N THR A 211 -0.53 3.89 4.58
CA THR A 211 -0.46 2.46 4.89
C THR A 211 -0.40 1.61 3.63
N ALA A 212 0.61 0.74 3.57
CA ALA A 212 0.79 -0.18 2.46
C ALA A 212 -0.36 -1.20 2.38
N SER A 213 -0.65 -1.67 1.16
CA SER A 213 -1.66 -2.71 0.93
C SER A 213 -1.16 -4.10 1.29
N GLY A 214 -2.08 -5.05 1.49
CA GLY A 214 -1.75 -6.44 1.81
C GLY A 214 -1.20 -7.24 0.63
N SER A 215 -1.52 -6.85 -0.61
CA SER A 215 -0.95 -7.47 -1.82
C SER A 215 0.32 -6.77 -2.30
N GLY A 216 0.48 -5.48 -1.98
CA GLY A 216 1.48 -4.60 -2.59
C GLY A 216 1.11 -4.13 -4.00
N LEU A 217 -0.01 -4.60 -4.57
CA LEU A 217 -0.44 -4.32 -5.95
C LEU A 217 -1.85 -3.73 -6.02
N ASP A 218 -2.32 -3.11 -4.93
CA ASP A 218 -3.67 -2.57 -4.83
C ASP A 218 -3.90 -1.45 -5.88
N PRO A 219 -4.83 -1.63 -6.83
CA PRO A 219 -5.16 -0.60 -7.82
C PRO A 219 -6.06 0.50 -7.25
N HIS A 220 -6.53 0.35 -6.00
CA HIS A 220 -7.55 1.18 -5.41
C HIS A 220 -7.02 2.14 -4.34
N ILE A 221 -7.64 3.31 -4.27
CA ILE A 221 -7.54 4.25 -3.15
C ILE A 221 -8.93 4.60 -2.62
N SER A 222 -8.98 5.12 -1.39
CA SER A 222 -10.21 5.67 -0.84
C SER A 222 -10.65 6.92 -1.61
N VAL A 223 -11.95 7.19 -1.60
CA VAL A 223 -12.49 8.45 -2.16
C VAL A 223 -11.88 9.67 -1.46
N ALA A 224 -11.65 9.60 -0.14
CA ALA A 224 -11.02 10.68 0.61
C ALA A 224 -9.58 10.98 0.12
N TYR A 225 -8.81 9.95 -0.24
CA TYR A 225 -7.47 10.14 -0.75
C TYR A 225 -7.47 10.64 -2.20
N ALA A 226 -8.44 10.22 -3.03
CA ALA A 226 -8.64 10.83 -4.33
C ALA A 226 -9.00 12.32 -4.20
N ASP A 227 -9.95 12.65 -3.31
CA ASP A 227 -10.41 14.03 -3.09
C ASP A 227 -9.28 14.97 -2.67
N LEU A 228 -8.40 14.51 -1.77
CA LEU A 228 -7.23 15.25 -1.31
C LEU A 228 -6.31 15.67 -2.47
N GLN A 229 -6.18 14.81 -3.50
CA GLN A 229 -5.26 15.01 -4.62
C GLN A 229 -5.84 15.85 -5.76
N MET A 230 -7.17 16.04 -5.82
CA MET A 230 -7.84 16.67 -6.96
C MET A 230 -7.32 18.06 -7.29
N ARG A 231 -7.04 18.89 -6.28
CA ARG A 231 -6.57 20.27 -6.48
C ARG A 231 -5.22 20.31 -7.20
N ARG A 232 -4.25 19.54 -6.70
CA ARG A 232 -2.92 19.39 -7.29
C ARG A 232 -3.01 18.93 -8.74
N VAL A 233 -3.78 17.88 -9.00
CA VAL A 233 -3.92 17.30 -10.35
C VAL A 233 -4.59 18.29 -11.31
N ALA A 234 -5.64 18.99 -10.86
CA ALA A 234 -6.32 20.01 -11.64
C ALA A 234 -5.39 21.18 -12.01
N GLU A 235 -4.60 21.66 -11.05
CA GLU A 235 -3.61 22.72 -11.25
C GLU A 235 -2.52 22.30 -12.24
N ALA A 236 -1.93 21.11 -12.05
CA ALA A 236 -0.90 20.58 -12.94
C ALA A 236 -1.38 20.43 -14.39
N ARG A 237 -2.67 20.15 -14.60
CA ARG A 237 -3.26 19.99 -15.94
C ARG A 237 -3.95 21.24 -16.48
N GLY A 238 -3.99 22.34 -15.71
CA GLY A 238 -4.64 23.58 -16.12
C GLY A 238 -6.15 23.44 -16.35
N VAL A 239 -6.83 22.56 -15.61
CA VAL A 239 -8.28 22.30 -15.74
C VAL A 239 -9.04 22.65 -14.45
N PRO A 240 -10.36 22.94 -14.51
CA PRO A 240 -11.15 23.14 -13.31
C PRO A 240 -11.22 21.87 -12.44
N VAL A 241 -11.18 22.05 -11.10
CA VAL A 241 -11.32 20.94 -10.14
C VAL A 241 -12.60 20.13 -10.35
N ARG A 242 -13.70 20.77 -10.78
CA ARG A 242 -14.96 20.09 -11.10
C ARG A 242 -14.83 19.04 -12.21
N THR A 243 -13.94 19.27 -13.19
CA THR A 243 -13.66 18.30 -14.25
C THR A 243 -13.02 17.05 -13.67
N VAL A 244 -12.01 17.24 -12.81
CA VAL A 244 -11.33 16.14 -12.10
C VAL A 244 -12.28 15.40 -11.18
N GLN A 245 -13.13 16.11 -10.44
CA GLN A 245 -14.15 15.50 -9.57
C GLN A 245 -15.11 14.59 -10.33
N LYS A 246 -15.54 14.99 -11.54
CA LYS A 246 -16.39 14.15 -12.39
C LYS A 246 -15.68 12.86 -12.82
N LEU A 247 -14.38 12.94 -13.12
CA LEU A 247 -13.57 11.77 -13.48
C LEU A 247 -13.36 10.83 -12.29
N VAL A 248 -13.09 11.37 -11.10
CA VAL A 248 -13.02 10.58 -9.85
C VAL A 248 -14.33 9.82 -9.64
N GLY A 249 -15.48 10.50 -9.76
CA GLY A 249 -16.78 9.86 -9.65
C GLY A 249 -17.01 8.75 -10.67
N GLY A 250 -16.57 8.92 -11.92
CA GLY A 250 -16.65 7.90 -12.97
C GLY A 250 -15.74 6.69 -12.75
N ALA A 251 -14.61 6.87 -12.05
CA ALA A 251 -13.69 5.80 -11.68
C ALA A 251 -13.95 5.23 -10.27
N THR A 252 -15.04 5.65 -9.62
CA THR A 252 -15.41 5.18 -8.28
C THR A 252 -16.33 3.98 -8.38
N THR A 253 -15.90 2.86 -7.79
CA THR A 253 -16.74 1.68 -7.60
C THR A 253 -17.45 1.78 -6.25
N GLY A 254 -18.78 1.62 -6.26
CA GLY A 254 -19.60 1.64 -5.06
C GLY A 254 -19.47 0.37 -4.19
N ARG A 255 -20.23 0.31 -3.10
CA ARG A 255 -20.28 -0.89 -2.25
C ARG A 255 -20.94 -2.05 -2.97
N ALA A 256 -20.35 -3.23 -2.87
CA ALA A 256 -20.97 -4.45 -3.38
C ALA A 256 -22.28 -4.70 -2.62
N LEU A 257 -23.36 -4.96 -3.36
CA LEU A 257 -24.73 -5.12 -2.83
C LEU A 257 -25.22 -3.92 -1.98
N GLY A 258 -24.57 -2.75 -2.07
CA GLY A 258 -24.91 -1.56 -1.29
C GLY A 258 -24.35 -1.51 0.14
N PHE A 259 -23.77 -2.59 0.67
CA PHE A 259 -23.28 -2.64 2.06
C PHE A 259 -21.93 -3.33 2.25
N MET A 260 -21.49 -4.19 1.32
CA MET A 260 -20.21 -4.89 1.44
C MET A 260 -19.06 -4.04 0.88
N GLY A 261 -17.94 -4.02 1.61
CA GLY A 261 -16.76 -3.25 1.23
C GLY A 261 -16.94 -1.75 1.41
N GLN A 262 -16.06 -0.96 0.79
CA GLN A 262 -16.06 0.50 0.84
C GLN A 262 -16.03 1.07 -0.59
N PRO A 263 -16.53 2.30 -0.81
CA PRO A 263 -16.33 2.99 -2.08
C PRO A 263 -14.84 3.21 -2.34
N VAL A 264 -14.38 2.84 -3.53
CA VAL A 264 -12.97 2.89 -3.91
C VAL A 264 -12.80 3.47 -5.31
N VAL A 265 -11.67 4.10 -5.56
CA VAL A 265 -11.32 4.72 -6.84
C VAL A 265 -10.19 3.92 -7.48
N ASN A 266 -10.39 3.45 -8.72
CA ASN A 266 -9.35 2.76 -9.47
C ASN A 266 -8.35 3.77 -10.06
N VAL A 267 -7.10 3.74 -9.61
CA VAL A 267 -6.10 4.76 -9.94
C VAL A 267 -5.67 4.69 -11.40
N LEU A 268 -5.47 3.49 -11.94
CA LEU A 268 -5.06 3.31 -13.35
C LEU A 268 -6.16 3.82 -14.29
N GLN A 269 -7.40 3.36 -14.09
CA GLN A 269 -8.52 3.79 -14.92
C GLN A 269 -8.77 5.29 -14.80
N LEU A 270 -8.65 5.87 -13.60
CA LEU A 270 -8.76 7.31 -13.38
C LEU A 270 -7.68 8.08 -14.16
N ASN A 271 -6.42 7.67 -14.07
CA ASN A 271 -5.32 8.35 -14.77
C ASN A 271 -5.46 8.24 -16.30
N ILE A 272 -5.91 7.10 -16.83
CA ILE A 272 -6.21 6.95 -18.26
C ILE A 272 -7.39 7.85 -18.69
N ALA A 273 -8.45 7.92 -17.88
CA ALA A 273 -9.57 8.80 -18.16
C ALA A 273 -9.15 10.28 -18.13
N LEU A 274 -8.23 10.62 -17.23
CA LEU A 274 -7.64 11.94 -17.11
C LEU A 274 -6.79 12.31 -18.33
N ASP A 275 -5.99 11.39 -18.86
CA ASP A 275 -5.22 11.62 -20.08
C ASP A 275 -6.10 11.84 -21.31
N LYS A 276 -7.22 11.13 -21.41
CA LYS A 276 -8.18 11.31 -22.51
C LYS A 276 -8.95 12.62 -22.41
N ALA A 277 -9.40 13.00 -21.21
CA ALA A 277 -10.27 14.16 -21.01
C ALA A 277 -9.51 15.48 -20.83
N ALA A 278 -8.31 15.42 -20.25
CA ALA A 278 -7.47 16.56 -19.94
C ALA A 278 -5.98 16.20 -20.15
N PRO A 279 -5.53 16.06 -21.41
CA PRO A 279 -4.15 15.70 -21.71
C PRO A 279 -3.16 16.66 -21.03
N TYR A 280 -2.14 16.11 -20.37
CA TYR A 280 -1.06 16.93 -19.81
C TYR A 280 -0.22 17.51 -20.96
N ARG A 281 0.06 18.81 -20.90
CA ARG A 281 0.75 19.57 -21.97
C ARG A 281 2.13 20.10 -21.54
N GLY A 282 2.60 19.70 -20.37
CA GLY A 282 3.86 20.13 -19.78
C GLY A 282 4.96 19.09 -19.90
#